data_AF-A0A351IWH8-F1
#
_entry.id   AF-A0A351IWH8-F1
#
_cell.length_a   1.000
_cell.length_b   1.000
_cell.length_c   1.000
_cell.angle_alpha   90.00
_cell.angle_beta   90.00
_cell.angle_gamma   90.00
#
_symmetry.space_group_name_H-M   'P 1'
#
loop_
_entity.id
_entity.type
_entity.pdbx_description
1 polymer ?
#
loop_
_entity_poly.entity_id
_entity_poly.type
_entity_poly.pdbx_seq_one_letter_code
_entity_poly.pdbx_strand_id
1 'polypeptide(L)'
;RRPAIILPDAGLAAETRSFSENAAHTVLLAVDQPTACGRVFNVGDEEALTVAQRVSLICAELGHEMETVGMPTDLALPARPLMMQAEPGHRILDLSATREVLGYRDLVPARRATGLAARWLADNPLEPGGAAEQVLEDPFDYEREDRLLDWWWSATCDPPKLDYPVEPGFGIYYSGPGTSRRRSDDRI
;
A
#
# COMPACT_ATOMS: atom_id res chain seq x y z
N ARG A 1 -8.89 -12.64 17.44
CA ARG A 1 -8.03 -11.83 16.54
C ARG A 1 -8.67 -11.85 15.16
N ARG A 2 -8.65 -10.75 14.42
CA ARG A 2 -9.37 -10.59 13.14
C ARG A 2 -8.72 -11.44 12.05
N PRO A 3 -9.46 -12.24 11.25
CA PRO A 3 -8.86 -13.17 10.29
C PRO A 3 -8.52 -12.53 8.93
N ALA A 4 -9.13 -11.40 8.60
CA ALA A 4 -9.00 -10.77 7.29
C ALA A 4 -9.02 -9.23 7.38
N ILE A 5 -8.41 -8.58 6.39
CA ILE A 5 -8.52 -7.13 6.16
C ILE A 5 -9.07 -6.89 4.74
N ILE A 6 -10.01 -5.97 4.63
CA ILE A 6 -10.60 -5.55 3.36
C ILE A 6 -9.71 -4.47 2.76
N LEU A 7 -9.29 -4.61 1.51
CA LEU A 7 -8.54 -3.58 0.78
C LEU A 7 -9.09 -3.39 -0.64
N PRO A 8 -9.12 -2.15 -1.18
CA PRO A 8 -9.41 -1.92 -2.58
C PRO A 8 -8.31 -2.54 -3.45
N ASP A 9 -8.71 -3.20 -4.54
CA ASP A 9 -7.80 -3.80 -5.53
C ASP A 9 -6.66 -4.61 -4.89
N ALA A 10 -6.99 -5.41 -3.87
CA ALA A 10 -6.06 -6.23 -3.09
C ALA A 10 -4.88 -5.44 -2.46
N GLY A 11 -5.04 -4.13 -2.24
CA GLY A 11 -4.04 -3.29 -1.60
C GLY A 11 -2.81 -3.01 -2.48
N LEU A 12 -2.97 -3.04 -3.80
CA LEU A 12 -1.88 -2.83 -4.77
C LEU A 12 -1.37 -1.38 -4.85
N ALA A 13 -2.16 -0.41 -4.37
CA ALA A 13 -1.73 0.98 -4.32
C ALA A 13 -0.45 1.13 -3.49
N ALA A 14 0.56 1.76 -4.09
CA ALA A 14 1.85 2.05 -3.47
C ALA A 14 1.90 3.51 -3.04
N GLU A 15 2.58 3.79 -1.94
CA GLU A 15 2.66 5.14 -1.41
C GLU A 15 4.05 5.41 -0.83
N THR A 16 4.63 6.55 -1.20
CA THR A 16 5.79 7.10 -0.51
C THR A 16 5.35 7.56 0.87
N ARG A 17 5.82 6.86 1.89
CA ARG A 17 5.77 7.28 3.30
C ARG A 17 7.19 7.60 3.76
N SER A 18 7.31 8.24 4.91
CA SER A 18 8.62 8.41 5.55
C SER A 18 8.54 8.03 7.02
N PHE A 19 9.47 7.18 7.46
CA PHE A 19 9.68 6.95 8.87
C PHE A 19 10.18 8.23 9.55
N SER A 20 9.74 8.52 10.77
CA SER A 20 10.06 9.80 11.41
C SER A 20 11.56 10.08 11.53
N GLU A 21 12.38 9.05 11.79
CA GLU A 21 13.84 9.20 11.83
C GLU A 21 14.45 9.49 10.44
N ASN A 22 13.93 8.85 9.40
CA ASN A 22 14.34 9.08 8.02
C ASN A 22 13.95 10.50 7.57
N ALA A 23 12.74 10.95 7.89
CA ALA A 23 12.28 12.31 7.62
C ALA A 23 13.16 13.36 8.32
N ALA A 24 13.47 13.13 9.60
CA ALA A 24 14.39 13.99 10.35
C ALA A 24 15.79 14.00 9.72
N HIS A 25 16.28 12.84 9.26
CA HIS A 25 17.55 12.74 8.55
C HIS A 25 17.58 13.58 7.27
N THR A 26 16.52 13.54 6.45
CA THR A 26 16.41 14.39 5.26
C THR A 26 16.51 15.87 5.62
N VAL A 27 15.83 16.31 6.68
CA VAL A 27 15.86 17.71 7.14
C VAL A 27 17.28 18.11 7.58
N LEU A 28 17.95 17.27 8.36
CA LEU A 28 19.32 17.55 8.81
C LEU A 28 20.30 17.65 7.63
N LEU A 29 20.19 16.75 6.65
CA LEU A 29 21.00 16.82 5.43
C LEU A 29 20.78 18.13 4.66
N ALA A 30 19.53 18.62 4.60
CA ALA A 30 19.22 19.88 3.93
C ALA A 30 19.77 21.10 4.67
N VAL A 31 19.78 21.08 6.01
CA VAL A 31 20.34 22.16 6.84
C VAL A 31 21.85 22.27 6.67
N ASP A 32 22.54 21.13 6.61
CA ASP A 32 24.01 21.08 6.60
C ASP A 32 24.64 21.32 5.22
N GLN A 33 23.83 21.42 4.15
CA GLN A 33 24.33 21.49 2.78
C GLN A 33 24.00 22.81 2.08
N PRO A 34 25.01 23.64 1.73
CA PRO A 34 24.79 24.89 1.00
C PRO A 34 24.07 24.70 -0.34
N THR A 35 24.26 23.54 -0.99
CA THR A 35 23.60 23.16 -2.25
C THR A 35 22.08 23.03 -2.14
N ALA A 36 21.54 22.89 -0.92
CA ALA A 36 20.12 22.82 -0.64
C ALA A 36 19.42 24.20 -0.65
N CYS A 37 20.18 25.30 -0.57
CA CYS A 37 19.61 26.64 -0.46
C CYS A 37 18.70 26.98 -1.66
N GLY A 38 17.47 27.41 -1.37
CA GLY A 38 16.48 27.79 -2.37
C GLY A 38 15.84 26.63 -3.14
N ARG A 39 16.10 25.38 -2.73
CA ARG A 39 15.50 24.18 -3.34
C ARG A 39 14.33 23.63 -2.53
N VAL A 40 13.51 22.84 -3.20
CA VAL A 40 12.41 22.07 -2.60
C VAL A 40 12.71 20.59 -2.78
N PHE A 41 12.53 19.81 -1.73
CA PHE A 41 12.80 18.38 -1.70
C PHE A 41 11.56 17.62 -1.25
N ASN A 42 11.29 16.49 -1.90
CA ASN A 42 10.31 15.52 -1.41
C ASN A 42 10.95 14.70 -0.28
N VAL A 43 10.18 14.41 0.76
CA VAL A 43 10.60 13.59 1.89
C VAL A 43 9.87 12.25 1.85
N GLY A 44 10.63 11.17 1.89
CA GLY A 44 10.11 9.82 1.71
C GLY A 44 11.21 8.78 1.92
N ASP A 45 10.79 7.59 2.34
CA ASP A 45 11.63 6.40 2.33
C ASP A 45 11.89 5.99 0.87
N GLU A 46 13.05 5.38 0.59
CA GLU A 46 13.46 5.04 -0.78
C GLU A 46 12.58 3.95 -1.41
N GLU A 47 11.97 3.09 -0.61
CA GLU A 47 11.03 2.05 -1.04
C GLU A 47 9.59 2.47 -0.74
N ALA A 48 8.78 2.69 -1.77
CA ALA A 48 7.34 2.85 -1.64
C ALA A 48 6.66 1.48 -1.59
N LEU A 49 6.16 1.11 -0.41
CA LEU A 49 5.45 -0.15 -0.19
C LEU A 49 4.00 -0.05 -0.63
N THR A 50 3.44 -1.16 -1.12
CA THR A 50 2.00 -1.28 -1.31
C THR A 50 1.28 -1.40 0.03
N VAL A 51 -0.03 -1.12 0.06
CA VAL A 51 -0.83 -1.31 1.27
C VAL A 51 -0.80 -2.77 1.72
N ALA A 52 -0.91 -3.73 0.79
CA ALA A 52 -0.82 -5.15 1.12
C ALA A 52 0.53 -5.54 1.73
N GLN A 53 1.63 -5.00 1.20
CA GLN A 53 2.97 -5.22 1.77
C GLN A 53 3.05 -4.65 3.19
N ARG A 54 2.50 -3.44 3.42
CA ARG A 54 2.46 -2.84 4.76
C ARG A 54 1.66 -3.70 5.74
N VAL A 55 0.45 -4.13 5.35
CA VAL A 55 -0.37 -5.04 6.18
C VAL A 55 0.40 -6.30 6.53
N SER A 56 1.04 -6.92 5.54
CA SER A 56 1.84 -8.14 5.75
C SER A 56 2.98 -7.92 6.75
N LEU A 57 3.72 -6.81 6.62
CA LEU A 57 4.80 -6.44 7.55
C LEU A 57 4.29 -6.15 8.96
N ILE A 58 3.15 -5.45 9.08
CA ILE A 58 2.50 -5.17 10.37
C ILE A 58 2.07 -6.47 11.04
N CYS A 59 1.41 -7.37 10.29
CA CYS A 59 0.97 -8.67 10.81
C CYS A 59 2.17 -9.50 11.29
N ALA A 60 3.21 -9.61 10.46
CA ALA A 60 4.43 -10.34 10.79
C ALA A 60 5.09 -9.78 12.07
N GLU A 61 5.24 -8.46 12.17
CA GLU A 61 5.80 -7.82 13.35
C GLU A 61 4.96 -8.11 14.59
N LEU A 62 3.64 -7.99 14.51
CA LEU A 62 2.71 -8.17 15.63
C LEU A 62 2.42 -9.65 15.97
N GLY A 63 3.04 -10.60 15.27
CA GLY A 63 2.83 -12.04 15.49
C GLY A 63 1.39 -12.45 15.20
N HIS A 64 0.82 -11.90 14.13
CA HIS A 64 -0.54 -12.15 13.67
C HIS A 64 -0.55 -12.48 12.18
N GLU A 65 -1.60 -13.13 11.72
CA GLU A 65 -1.80 -13.47 10.31
C GLU A 65 -3.20 -13.05 9.89
N MET A 66 -3.30 -12.33 8.77
CA MET A 66 -4.56 -11.85 8.23
C MET A 66 -4.58 -12.06 6.72
N GLU A 67 -5.69 -12.58 6.21
CA GLU A 67 -5.96 -12.62 4.78
C GLU A 67 -6.18 -11.20 4.26
N THR A 68 -5.56 -10.86 3.13
CA THR A 68 -5.90 -9.64 2.40
C THR A 68 -7.03 -9.95 1.43
N VAL A 69 -8.23 -9.45 1.71
CA VAL A 69 -9.41 -9.62 0.86
C VAL A 69 -9.55 -8.40 -0.04
N GLY A 70 -9.15 -8.57 -1.30
CA GLY A 70 -9.27 -7.55 -2.34
C GLY A 70 -10.68 -7.48 -2.91
N MET A 71 -11.25 -6.28 -3.01
CA MET A 71 -12.53 -6.02 -3.69
C MET A 71 -12.51 -4.64 -4.38
N PRO A 72 -13.45 -4.36 -5.30
CA PRO A 72 -13.61 -3.03 -5.90
C PRO A 72 -13.72 -1.89 -4.87
N THR A 73 -13.20 -0.70 -5.21
CA THR A 73 -13.15 0.49 -4.33
C THR A 73 -14.48 0.88 -3.71
N ASP A 74 -15.55 0.81 -4.49
CA ASP A 74 -16.90 1.17 -4.08
C ASP A 74 -17.47 0.19 -3.04
N LEU A 75 -16.96 -1.04 -3.01
CA LEU A 75 -17.27 -2.05 -1.99
C LEU A 75 -16.32 -1.99 -0.80
N ALA A 76 -15.04 -1.67 -1.01
CA ALA A 76 -14.00 -1.60 0.02
C ALA A 76 -14.09 -0.34 0.94
N LEU A 77 -15.30 0.12 1.25
CA LEU A 77 -15.55 1.32 2.06
C LEU A 77 -14.82 1.33 3.41
N PRO A 78 -14.73 0.21 4.17
CA PRO A 78 -14.01 0.19 5.45
C PRO A 78 -12.53 0.55 5.33
N ALA A 79 -11.92 0.38 4.15
CA ALA A 79 -10.51 0.70 3.94
C ALA A 79 -10.24 2.19 3.68
N ARG A 80 -11.28 3.04 3.50
CA ARG A 80 -11.11 4.46 3.15
C ARG A 80 -10.23 5.25 4.13
N PRO A 81 -10.42 5.15 5.47
CA PRO A 81 -9.51 5.73 6.45
C PRO A 81 -8.04 5.37 6.19
N LEU A 82 -7.77 4.09 5.96
CA LEU A 82 -6.43 3.56 5.68
C LEU A 82 -5.87 4.07 4.34
N MET A 83 -6.73 4.26 3.33
CA MET A 83 -6.31 4.74 2.00
C MET A 83 -5.99 6.23 2.03
N MET A 84 -6.69 7.02 2.86
CA MET A 84 -6.59 8.48 2.90
C MET A 84 -6.83 9.13 1.51
N GLN A 85 -7.68 8.50 0.68
CA GLN A 85 -8.08 8.97 -0.66
C GLN A 85 -9.40 8.33 -1.08
N ALA A 86 -10.15 9.01 -1.95
CA ALA A 86 -11.44 8.52 -2.46
C ALA A 86 -11.28 7.37 -3.47
N GLU A 87 -10.25 7.42 -4.31
CA GLU A 87 -9.96 6.43 -5.35
C GLU A 87 -8.59 5.80 -5.09
N PRO A 88 -8.40 4.49 -5.30
CA PRO A 88 -7.10 3.85 -5.15
C PRO A 88 -6.17 4.33 -6.26
N GLY A 89 -4.95 4.68 -5.86
CA GLY A 89 -3.92 5.12 -6.79
C GLY A 89 -2.56 5.15 -6.13
N HIS A 90 -1.52 4.99 -6.96
CA HIS A 90 -0.15 5.13 -6.49
C HIS A 90 0.13 6.60 -6.14
N ARG A 91 0.66 6.86 -4.96
CA ARG A 91 1.17 8.18 -4.52
C ARG A 91 2.67 8.10 -4.34
N ILE A 92 3.39 8.18 -5.44
CA ILE A 92 4.86 8.07 -5.45
C ILE A 92 5.46 9.46 -5.65
N LEU A 93 6.33 9.85 -4.71
CA LEU A 93 7.11 11.07 -4.84
C LEU A 93 8.42 10.77 -5.56
N ASP A 94 8.86 11.70 -6.41
CA ASP A 94 10.21 11.66 -6.95
C ASP A 94 11.21 12.11 -5.88
N LEU A 95 12.09 11.18 -5.47
CA LEU A 95 13.14 11.43 -4.47
C LEU A 95 14.51 11.67 -5.12
N SER A 96 14.58 11.85 -6.44
CA SER A 96 15.87 11.99 -7.15
C SER A 96 16.68 13.18 -6.64
N ALA A 97 16.06 14.35 -6.48
CA ALA A 97 16.74 15.53 -5.92
C ALA A 97 17.22 15.30 -4.48
N THR A 98 16.39 14.66 -3.65
CA THR A 98 16.72 14.33 -2.25
C THR A 98 17.94 13.41 -2.18
N ARG A 99 18.02 12.40 -3.04
CA ARG A 99 19.15 11.48 -3.12
C ARG A 99 20.40 12.10 -3.73
N GLU A 100 20.28 12.79 -4.87
CA GLU A 100 21.42 13.24 -5.66
C GLU A 100 22.04 14.53 -5.13
N VAL A 101 21.23 15.42 -4.57
CA VAL A 101 21.69 16.73 -4.07
C VAL A 101 22.05 16.65 -2.61
N LEU A 102 21.23 15.95 -1.80
CA LEU A 102 21.47 15.84 -0.36
C LEU A 102 22.26 14.57 0.01
N GLY A 103 22.48 13.64 -0.93
CA GLY A 103 23.12 12.36 -0.61
C GLY A 103 22.26 11.44 0.24
N TYR A 104 20.94 11.69 0.33
CA TYR A 104 20.03 10.95 1.20
C TYR A 104 19.98 9.46 0.84
N ARG A 105 19.99 8.64 1.89
CA ARG A 105 19.62 7.22 1.90
C ARG A 105 18.84 6.95 3.18
N ASP A 106 17.96 5.95 3.15
CA ASP A 106 17.24 5.54 4.35
C ASP A 106 18.22 5.14 5.46
N LEU A 107 18.08 5.73 6.66
CA LEU A 107 18.78 5.24 7.84
C LEU A 107 18.15 3.92 8.31
N VAL A 108 16.82 3.85 8.21
CA VAL A 108 16.02 2.67 8.52
C VAL A 108 15.25 2.26 7.27
N PRO A 109 15.47 1.05 6.70
CA PRO A 109 14.74 0.61 5.52
C PRO A 109 13.21 0.60 5.76
N ALA A 110 12.43 1.05 4.77
CA ALA A 110 10.97 1.19 4.84
C ALA A 110 10.25 -0.06 5.41
N ARG A 111 10.70 -1.26 5.01
CA ARG A 111 10.16 -2.54 5.50
C ARG A 111 10.30 -2.70 7.00
N ARG A 112 11.49 -2.36 7.54
CA ARG A 112 11.77 -2.42 8.97
C ARG A 112 11.04 -1.30 9.72
N ALA A 113 11.06 -0.10 9.17
CA ALA A 113 10.37 1.05 9.74
C ALA A 113 8.87 0.79 9.95
N THR A 114 8.22 0.13 8.98
CA THR A 114 6.80 -0.24 9.06
C THR A 114 6.52 -1.14 10.28
N GLY A 115 7.35 -2.16 10.50
CA GLY A 115 7.25 -3.01 11.70
C GLY A 115 7.49 -2.22 12.98
N LEU A 116 8.59 -1.47 13.07
CA LEU A 116 8.91 -0.68 14.26
C LEU A 116 7.78 0.28 14.65
N ALA A 117 7.18 0.97 13.68
CA ALA A 117 6.05 1.86 13.91
C ALA A 117 4.82 1.10 14.43
N ALA A 118 4.51 -0.07 13.86
CA ALA A 118 3.39 -0.89 14.30
C ALA A 118 3.57 -1.42 15.72
N ARG A 119 4.77 -1.91 16.05
CA ARG A 119 5.13 -2.34 17.41
C ARG A 119 4.98 -1.20 18.40
N TRP A 120 5.54 -0.03 18.07
CA TRP A 120 5.44 1.15 18.92
C TRP A 120 3.98 1.53 19.19
N LEU A 121 3.13 1.56 18.16
CA LEU A 121 1.71 1.92 18.32
C LEU A 121 0.94 0.87 19.14
N ALA A 122 1.27 -0.42 18.99
CA ALA A 122 0.68 -1.48 19.81
C ALA A 122 1.05 -1.35 21.29
N ASP A 123 2.29 -0.94 21.58
CA ASP A 123 2.79 -0.75 22.95
C ASP A 123 2.37 0.62 23.52
N ASN A 124 1.96 1.56 22.67
CA ASN A 124 1.56 2.94 23.01
C ASN A 124 0.22 3.29 22.34
N PRO A 125 -0.89 2.63 22.75
CA PRO A 125 -2.19 2.84 22.13
C PRO A 125 -2.65 4.29 22.30
N LEU A 126 -3.36 4.80 21.29
CA LEU A 126 -4.01 6.11 21.37
C LEU A 126 -5.09 6.11 22.46
N GLU A 127 -5.34 7.29 23.01
CA GLU A 127 -6.46 7.48 23.94
C GLU A 127 -7.79 7.23 23.20
N PRO A 128 -8.64 6.30 23.68
CA PRO A 128 -9.93 6.05 23.07
C PRO A 128 -10.82 7.30 23.06
N GLY A 129 -11.37 7.63 21.90
CA GLY A 129 -12.13 8.85 21.64
C GLY A 129 -11.29 10.13 21.62
N GLY A 130 -9.96 10.03 21.73
CA GLY A 130 -9.05 11.17 21.72
C GLY A 130 -8.90 11.81 20.34
N ALA A 131 -8.32 13.01 20.29
CA ALA A 131 -8.18 13.78 19.04
C ALA A 131 -7.41 13.01 17.95
N ALA A 132 -6.39 12.25 18.33
CA ALA A 132 -5.60 11.46 17.38
C ALA A 132 -6.41 10.32 16.74
N GLU A 133 -7.28 9.65 17.50
CA GLU A 133 -8.16 8.61 16.96
C GLU A 133 -9.26 9.22 16.09
N GLN A 134 -9.84 10.36 16.51
CA GLN A 134 -10.86 11.05 15.73
C GLN A 134 -10.38 11.48 14.33
N VAL A 135 -9.11 11.86 14.20
CA VAL A 135 -8.50 12.22 12.91
C VAL A 135 -8.40 11.03 11.95
N LEU A 136 -8.40 9.79 12.45
CA LEU A 136 -8.42 8.60 11.58
C LEU A 136 -9.74 8.49 10.81
N GLU A 137 -10.84 9.00 11.37
CA GLU A 137 -12.21 8.84 10.83
C GLU A 137 -12.62 7.37 10.62
N ASP A 138 -11.93 6.43 11.28
CA ASP A 138 -12.24 5.01 11.23
C ASP A 138 -13.26 4.65 12.32
N PRO A 139 -14.46 4.15 11.95
CA PRO A 139 -15.45 3.74 12.94
C PRO A 139 -15.12 2.42 13.63
N PHE A 140 -14.13 1.66 13.14
CA PHE A 140 -13.77 0.32 13.60
C PHE A 140 -14.99 -0.63 13.72
N ASP A 141 -15.92 -0.52 12.76
CA ASP A 141 -17.20 -1.24 12.76
C ASP A 141 -17.04 -2.66 12.23
N TYR A 142 -16.37 -3.48 13.03
CA TYR A 142 -16.01 -4.84 12.66
C TYR A 142 -17.23 -5.74 12.36
N GLU A 143 -18.38 -5.48 12.98
CA GLU A 143 -19.61 -6.22 12.67
C GLU A 143 -20.07 -5.99 11.21
N ARG A 144 -20.04 -4.73 10.74
CA ARG A 144 -20.39 -4.42 9.35
C ARG A 144 -19.34 -4.91 8.36
N GLU A 145 -18.06 -4.83 8.73
CA GLU A 145 -16.99 -5.41 7.93
C GLU A 145 -17.15 -6.93 7.77
N ASP A 146 -17.48 -7.65 8.85
CA ASP A 146 -17.67 -9.10 8.82
C ASP A 146 -18.86 -9.47 7.92
N ARG A 147 -19.96 -8.71 8.00
CA ARG A 147 -21.10 -8.88 7.09
C ARG A 147 -20.75 -8.63 5.62
N LEU A 148 -19.85 -7.70 5.33
CA LEU A 148 -19.36 -7.44 3.98
C LEU A 148 -18.46 -8.57 3.48
N LEU A 149 -17.59 -9.11 4.34
CA LEU A 149 -16.75 -10.28 4.02
C LEU A 149 -17.60 -11.51 3.71
N ASP A 150 -18.58 -11.82 4.56
CA ASP A 150 -19.48 -12.95 4.37
C ASP A 150 -20.22 -12.87 3.03
N TRP A 151 -20.75 -11.69 2.71
CA TRP A 151 -21.38 -11.46 1.42
C TRP A 151 -20.39 -11.60 0.25
N TRP A 152 -19.20 -11.00 0.35
CA TRP A 152 -18.17 -11.04 -0.70
C TRP A 152 -17.73 -12.46 -1.01
N TRP A 153 -17.44 -13.26 0.02
CA TRP A 153 -17.08 -14.66 -0.15
C TRP A 153 -18.24 -15.48 -0.71
N SER A 154 -19.47 -15.25 -0.24
CA SER A 154 -20.64 -15.92 -0.82
C SER A 154 -20.86 -15.57 -2.29
N ALA A 155 -20.50 -14.36 -2.73
CA ALA A 155 -20.65 -13.93 -4.11
C ALA A 155 -19.53 -14.44 -5.02
N THR A 156 -18.33 -14.68 -4.47
CA THR A 156 -17.14 -15.05 -5.24
C THR A 156 -16.74 -16.52 -5.13
N CYS A 157 -17.34 -17.30 -4.23
CA CYS A 157 -16.99 -18.72 -4.02
C CYS A 157 -17.43 -19.67 -5.16
N ASP A 158 -18.47 -19.30 -5.93
CA ASP A 158 -18.99 -20.11 -7.03
C ASP A 158 -19.15 -19.23 -8.30
N PRO A 159 -18.04 -18.88 -8.98
CA PRO A 159 -18.12 -18.07 -10.19
C PRO A 159 -18.82 -18.84 -11.32
N PRO A 160 -19.56 -18.15 -12.20
CA PRO A 160 -20.25 -18.80 -13.31
C PRO A 160 -19.25 -19.51 -14.23
N LYS A 161 -19.68 -20.62 -14.84
CA LYS A 161 -18.96 -21.19 -15.97
C LYS A 161 -19.02 -20.23 -17.14
N LEU A 162 -17.86 -19.74 -17.57
CA LEU A 162 -17.76 -18.75 -18.65
C LEU A 162 -17.72 -19.41 -20.04
N ASP A 163 -17.49 -20.72 -20.11
CA ASP A 163 -17.50 -21.53 -21.34
C ASP A 163 -16.75 -20.88 -22.52
N TYR A 164 -15.57 -20.32 -22.24
CA TYR A 164 -14.73 -19.73 -23.28
C TYR A 164 -14.46 -20.75 -24.40
N PRO A 165 -14.84 -20.49 -25.66
CA PRO A 165 -14.55 -21.40 -26.76
C PRO A 165 -13.03 -21.53 -27.00
N VAL A 166 -12.28 -20.49 -26.63
CA VAL A 166 -10.81 -20.47 -26.53
C VAL A 166 -10.47 -19.61 -25.31
N GLU A 167 -9.68 -20.14 -24.38
CA GLU A 167 -9.24 -19.36 -23.22
C GLU A 167 -8.39 -18.15 -23.65
N PRO A 168 -8.58 -16.97 -23.03
CA PRO A 168 -7.73 -15.81 -23.28
C PRO A 168 -6.26 -16.12 -22.97
N GLY A 169 -5.37 -15.89 -23.94
CA GLY A 169 -3.92 -15.94 -23.74
C GLY A 169 -3.32 -14.60 -23.32
N PHE A 170 -1.99 -14.57 -23.12
CA PHE A 170 -1.25 -13.35 -22.79
C PHE A 170 -0.39 -12.89 -23.98
N GLY A 171 -0.78 -11.78 -24.62
CA GLY A 171 -0.05 -11.18 -25.74
C GLY A 171 1.08 -10.24 -25.30
N ILE A 172 1.91 -9.77 -26.25
CA ILE A 172 3.00 -8.81 -25.96
C ILE A 172 2.45 -7.41 -25.65
N TYR A 173 1.36 -7.00 -26.33
CA TYR A 173 0.72 -5.70 -26.15
C TYR A 173 -0.80 -5.85 -26.25
N TYR A 174 -1.54 -5.02 -25.51
CA TYR A 174 -2.97 -4.82 -25.72
C TYR A 174 -3.18 -3.79 -26.85
N SER A 175 -2.74 -4.15 -28.04
CA SER A 175 -2.90 -3.35 -29.26
C SER A 175 -3.66 -4.18 -30.29
N GLY A 176 -4.58 -3.55 -31.02
CA GLY A 176 -5.34 -4.20 -32.09
C GLY A 176 -4.45 -4.82 -33.17
N PRO A 177 -5.04 -5.45 -34.21
CA PRO A 177 -4.39 -6.39 -35.13
C PRO A 177 -3.20 -5.88 -36.00
N GLY A 178 -2.58 -4.74 -35.66
CA GLY A 178 -1.43 -4.15 -36.36
C GLY A 178 -0.03 -4.52 -35.85
N THR A 179 0.13 -5.28 -34.76
CA THR A 179 1.48 -5.71 -34.31
C THR A 179 1.81 -7.11 -34.85
N SER A 180 2.50 -7.13 -35.99
CA SER A 180 2.88 -8.31 -36.80
C SER A 180 3.95 -9.22 -36.20
N ARG A 181 3.89 -9.54 -34.90
CA ARG A 181 4.78 -10.55 -34.29
C ARG A 181 3.98 -11.69 -33.69
N ARG A 182 3.87 -12.78 -34.45
CA ARG A 182 3.47 -14.09 -33.92
C ARG A 182 4.63 -14.58 -33.05
N ARG A 183 4.38 -14.74 -31.74
CA ARG A 183 5.33 -15.33 -30.79
C ARG A 183 5.56 -16.80 -31.21
N SER A 184 6.80 -17.27 -31.24
CA SER A 184 7.10 -18.68 -31.57
C SER A 184 6.95 -19.54 -30.31
N ASP A 185 6.39 -20.75 -30.46
CA ASP A 185 6.08 -21.69 -29.37
C ASP A 185 7.32 -22.43 -28.80
N ASP A 186 8.53 -22.09 -29.26
CA ASP A 186 9.74 -22.72 -28.78
C ASP A 186 10.43 -21.82 -27.76
N ARG A 187 10.28 -22.13 -26.46
CA ARG A 187 11.40 -22.51 -25.56
C ARG A 187 11.06 -22.55 -24.05
N ILE A 188 11.60 -23.63 -23.44
CA ILE A 188 12.18 -23.85 -22.09
C ILE A 188 11.47 -23.21 -20.90
#